data_AF-A0A528WB98-F1
#
_entry.id   AF-A0A528WB98-F1
#
_cell.length_a   1.000
_cell.length_b   1.000
_cell.length_c   1.000
_cell.angle_alpha   90.00
_cell.angle_beta   90.00
_cell.angle_gamma   90.00
#
_symmetry.space_group_name_H-M   'P 1'
#
loop_
_entity.id
_entity.type
_entity.pdbx_description
1 polymer ?
#
loop_
_entity_poly.entity_id
_entity_poly.type
_entity_poly.pdbx_seq_one_letter_code
_entity_poly.pdbx_strand_id
1 'polypeptide(L)' 'PTEDPLFGKGTIRADGRKLHDMYLFRVKKPDQSKAPWDYFETVATIPADKAFRPLAEGGCSLVK' A
#
# COMPACT_ATOMS: atom_id res chain seq x y z
N PRO A 1 7.19 -13.55 -5.88
CA PRO A 1 6.82 -12.32 -6.62
C PRO A 1 5.33 -12.37 -7.00
N THR A 2 4.66 -11.23 -7.11
CA THR A 2 3.24 -11.11 -7.48
C THR A 2 3.02 -9.97 -8.46
N GLU A 3 2.00 -10.08 -9.30
CA GLU A 3 1.49 -9.00 -10.14
C GLU A 3 -0.02 -8.88 -9.93
N ASP A 4 -0.45 -7.72 -9.46
CA ASP A 4 -1.82 -7.48 -9.00
C ASP A 4 -2.45 -6.32 -9.77
N PRO A 5 -3.69 -6.44 -10.25
CA PRO A 5 -4.34 -5.39 -11.05
C PRO A 5 -4.51 -4.05 -10.32
N LEU A 6 -4.61 -4.05 -8.99
CA LEU A 6 -4.81 -2.84 -8.18
C LEU A 6 -3.49 -2.26 -7.67
N PHE A 7 -2.58 -3.12 -7.21
CA PHE A 7 -1.37 -2.70 -6.50
C PHE A 7 -0.06 -2.94 -7.27
N GLY A 8 -0.14 -3.47 -8.48
CA GLY A 8 1.00 -3.72 -9.35
C GLY A 8 1.92 -4.83 -8.84
N LYS A 9 3.22 -4.69 -9.14
CA LYS A 9 4.25 -5.65 -8.78
C LYS A 9 4.52 -5.63 -7.27
N GLY A 10 4.71 -6.81 -6.69
CA GLY A 10 4.97 -6.96 -5.27
C GLY A 10 5.54 -8.33 -4.92
N THR A 11 5.56 -8.65 -3.63
CA THR A 11 5.98 -9.97 -3.13
C THR A 11 5.16 -10.36 -1.90
N ILE A 12 4.81 -11.64 -1.77
CA ILE A 12 4.26 -12.18 -0.53
C ILE A 12 5.43 -12.55 0.38
N ARG A 13 5.52 -11.91 1.55
CA ARG A 13 6.52 -12.18 2.59
C ARG A 13 6.17 -13.47 3.35
N ALA A 14 7.14 -14.04 4.06
CA ALA A 14 6.99 -15.31 4.78
C ALA A 14 5.82 -15.36 5.79
N ASP A 15 5.38 -14.22 6.32
CA ASP A 15 4.20 -14.09 7.18
C ASP A 15 2.87 -14.04 6.41
N GLY A 16 2.89 -14.30 5.10
CA GLY A 16 1.72 -14.22 4.21
C GLY A 16 1.35 -12.78 3.82
N ARG A 17 2.09 -11.76 4.28
CA ARG A 17 1.81 -10.36 3.94
C ARG A 17 2.25 -10.06 2.52
N LYS A 18 1.34 -9.56 1.68
CA LYS A 18 1.72 -8.95 0.40
C LYS A 18 2.37 -7.58 0.65
N LEU A 19 3.61 -7.42 0.20
CA LEU A 19 4.35 -6.16 0.20
C LEU A 19 4.20 -5.47 -1.15
N HIS A 20 3.79 -4.20 -1.12
CA HIS A 20 3.67 -3.28 -2.24
C HIS A 20 3.73 -1.84 -1.70
N ASP A 21 3.92 -0.86 -2.58
CA ASP A 21 3.93 0.53 -2.14
C ASP A 21 2.57 0.94 -1.57
N MET A 22 2.59 1.77 -0.53
CA MET A 22 1.41 2.37 0.08
C MET A 22 1.31 3.85 -0.31
N TYR A 23 0.11 4.42 -0.26
CA TYR A 23 -0.13 5.78 -0.72
C TYR A 23 -0.80 6.60 0.36
N LEU A 24 -0.27 7.80 0.59
CA LEU A 24 -0.93 8.83 1.39
C LEU A 24 -1.77 9.70 0.46
N PHE A 25 -3.06 9.77 0.75
CA PHE A 25 -4.01 10.58 -0.02
C PHE A 25 -4.55 11.75 0.79
N ARG A 26 -4.82 12.86 0.11
CA ARG A 26 -5.63 13.97 0.63
C ARG A 26 -6.96 14.01 -0.12
N VAL A 27 -8.04 14.24 0.62
CA VAL A 27 -9.36 14.45 0.02
C VAL A 27 -9.36 15.79 -0.71
N LYS A 28 -9.76 15.76 -1.99
CA LYS A 28 -9.91 16.94 -2.83
C LYS A 28 -10.98 17.88 -2.29
N LYS A 29 -10.80 19.18 -2.52
CA LYS A 29 -11.89 20.16 -2.36
C LYS A 29 -12.99 19.92 -3.41
N PRO A 30 -14.24 20.35 -3.17
CA PRO A 30 -15.34 20.13 -4.12
C PRO A 30 -15.08 20.67 -5.54
N ASP A 31 -14.39 21.82 -5.65
CA ASP A 31 -14.01 22.45 -6.92
C ASP A 31 -12.88 21.73 -7.69
N GLN A 32 -12.21 20.76 -7.05
CA GLN A 32 -11.13 19.97 -7.64
C GLN A 32 -11.60 18.59 -8.17
N SER A 33 -12.80 18.13 -7.81
CA SER A 33 -13.35 16.85 -8.26
C SER A 33 -14.05 17.02 -9.62
N LYS A 34 -13.56 16.33 -10.65
CA LYS A 34 -14.00 16.56 -12.04
C LYS A 34 -14.96 15.52 -12.60
N ALA A 35 -15.14 14.41 -11.89
CA ALA A 35 -15.97 13.29 -12.31
C ALA A 35 -16.34 12.43 -11.09
N PRO A 36 -17.36 11.56 -11.20
CA PRO A 36 -17.59 10.54 -10.20
C PRO A 36 -16.30 9.76 -9.89
N TRP A 37 -16.05 9.50 -8.59
CA TRP A 37 -14.87 8.78 -8.07
C TRP A 37 -13.54 9.55 -8.09
N ASP A 38 -13.54 10.82 -8.52
CA ASP A 38 -12.35 11.69 -8.50
C ASP A 38 -12.18 12.41 -7.15
N TYR A 39 -11.79 11.66 -6.10
CA TYR A 39 -11.84 12.17 -4.72
C TYR A 39 -10.49 12.48 -4.09
N PHE A 40 -9.41 11.91 -4.60
CA PHE A 40 -8.13 11.94 -3.93
C PHE A 40 -7.05 12.57 -4.78
N GLU A 41 -6.13 13.25 -4.12
CA GLU A 41 -4.80 13.55 -4.65
C GLU A 41 -3.76 12.75 -3.86
N THR A 42 -2.78 12.20 -4.58
CA THR A 42 -1.64 11.50 -3.97
C THR A 42 -0.69 12.51 -3.38
N VAL A 43 -0.48 12.47 -2.05
CA VAL A 43 0.46 13.32 -1.33
C VAL A 43 1.85 12.68 -1.29
N ALA A 44 1.91 11.37 -1.08
CA ALA A 44 3.16 10.62 -1.05
C ALA A 44 2.96 9.15 -1.43
N THR A 45 4.00 8.56 -2.00
CA THR A 45 4.15 7.11 -2.14
C THR A 45 5.16 6.64 -1.10
N ILE A 46 4.77 5.65 -0.29
CA ILE A 46 5.59 5.05 0.74
C ILE A 46 6.09 3.71 0.21
N PRO A 47 7.40 3.55 -0.01
CA PRO A 47 7.99 2.31 -0.51
C PRO A 47 7.62 1.09 0.34
N ALA A 48 7.42 -0.05 -0.29
CA ALA A 48 7.01 -1.30 0.38
C ALA A 48 7.92 -1.71 1.55
N ASP A 49 9.24 -1.47 1.48
CA ASP A 49 10.19 -1.79 2.54
C ASP A 49 10.05 -0.89 3.79
N LYS A 50 9.39 0.27 3.66
CA LYS A 50 9.12 1.23 4.73
C LYS A 50 7.65 1.24 5.18
N ALA A 51 6.74 0.77 4.34
CA ALA A 51 5.30 0.84 4.58
C ALA A 51 4.79 -0.19 5.58
N PHE A 52 5.48 -1.33 5.72
CA PHE A 52 5.06 -2.41 6.60
C PHE A 52 6.02 -2.55 7.78
N ARG A 53 5.46 -2.95 8.92
CA ARG A 53 6.24 -3.31 10.10
C ARG A 53 7.33 -4.36 9.76
N PRO A 54 8.53 -4.25 10.35
CA PRO A 54 9.54 -5.29 10.25
C PRO A 54 8.99 -6.67 10.60
N LEU A 55 9.45 -7.71 9.89
CA LEU A 55 8.95 -9.08 10.06
C LEU A 55 9.10 -9.57 11.50
N ALA A 56 10.23 -9.26 12.14
CA ALA A 56 10.55 -9.66 13.51
C ALA A 56 9.58 -9.08 14.56
N GLU A 57 8.89 -7.99 14.25
CA GLU A 57 7.94 -7.33 15.16
C GLU A 57 6.48 -7.74 14.85
N GLY A 58 6.28 -8.67 13.92
CA GLY A 58 4.96 -9.14 13.48
C GLY A 58 4.34 -10.24 14.36
N GLY A 59 5.17 -10.98 15.10
CA GLY A 59 4.70 -12.04 16.02
C GLY A 59 3.99 -13.23 15.33
N CYS A 60 4.22 -13.45 14.03
CA CYS A 60 3.60 -14.55 13.30
C CYS A 60 4.20 -15.89 13.74
N SER A 61 3.40 -16.78 14.33
CA SER A 61 3.86 -18.09 14.83
C SER A 61 4.36 -19.05 13.74
N LEU A 62 4.02 -18.77 12.48
CA LEU A 62 4.45 -19.54 11.32
C LEU A 62 5.80 -19.07 10.74
N VAL A 63 6.27 -17.90 11.17
CA VAL A 63 7.59 -17.37 10.79
C VAL A 63 8.51 -17.53 11.99
N LYS A 64 9.45 -18.46 11.88
CA LYS A 64 10.47 -18.75 12.89
C LYS A 64 11.84 -18.26 12.44
#